data_AF-A0A832NTM6-F1
#
_entry.id   AF-A0A832NTM6-F1
#
_cell.length_a   1.000
_cell.length_b   1.000
_cell.length_c   1.000
_cell.angle_alpha   90.00
_cell.angle_beta   90.00
_cell.angle_gamma   90.00
#
_symmetry.space_group_name_H-M   'P 1'
#
loop_
_entity.id
_entity.type
_entity.pdbx_description
1 polymer ?
#
loop_
_entity_poly.entity_id
_entity_poly.type
_entity_poly.pdbx_seq_one_letter_code
_entity_poly.pdbx_strand_id
1 'polypeptide(L)'
;LGVRVPLLTALAKELAKAEGVSFLDDFFLYPSVCYEEVILAYKLFGLIKLDIQGNTHYLGKLLAYNDSWASNDCLCSSFTEPKHNRKEYWPLIKGYLDSSNPWDIRFATIALMTNYLTDEYTPEVLELLKAVQSEHYYVNMGLAWAFATAVAKQRDRAIPYLHKGVLNEVVRKRAIQKCIESFRVSDEDKTLLRTMR
;
A
#
# COMPACT_ATOMS: atom_id res chain seq x y z
N LEU A 1 18.53 15.01 0.20
CA LEU A 1 19.51 15.24 1.31
C LEU A 1 20.34 14.00 1.66
N GLY A 2 20.01 12.81 1.15
CA GLY A 2 20.74 11.56 1.40
C GLY A 2 20.57 11.01 2.83
N VAL A 3 19.53 11.45 3.57
CA VAL A 3 19.35 11.07 4.97
C VAL A 3 18.78 9.66 5.07
N ARG A 4 19.37 8.83 5.93
CA ARG A 4 18.95 7.44 6.12
C ARG A 4 17.61 7.35 6.86
N VAL A 5 16.73 6.45 6.39
CA VAL A 5 15.38 6.21 6.94
C VAL A 5 15.33 6.01 8.46
N PRO A 6 16.29 5.33 9.12
CA PRO A 6 16.28 5.21 10.58
C PRO A 6 16.40 6.56 11.31
N LEU A 7 17.20 7.50 10.78
CA LEU A 7 17.34 8.84 11.35
C LEU A 7 16.04 9.64 11.18
N LEU A 8 15.43 9.59 10.00
CA LEU A 8 14.10 10.20 9.76
C LEU A 8 13.04 9.61 10.69
N THR A 9 13.12 8.32 11.00
CA THR A 9 12.19 7.66 11.93
C THR A 9 12.41 8.09 13.37
N ALA A 10 13.65 8.34 13.79
CA ALA A 10 13.95 8.89 15.11
C ALA A 10 13.42 10.33 15.22
N LEU A 11 13.71 11.17 14.23
CA LEU A 11 13.24 12.55 14.18
C LEU A 11 11.71 12.65 14.16
N ALA A 12 11.02 11.82 13.37
CA ALA A 12 9.57 11.77 13.34
C ALA A 12 8.95 11.52 14.73
N LYS A 13 9.59 10.68 15.55
CA LYS A 13 9.13 10.40 16.92
C LYS A 13 9.36 11.56 17.88
N GLU A 14 10.44 12.31 17.69
CA GLU A 14 10.72 13.52 18.46
C GLU A 14 9.70 14.60 18.12
N LEU A 15 9.49 14.87 16.82
CA LEU A 15 8.51 15.85 16.33
C LEU A 15 7.07 15.49 16.68
N ALA A 16 6.70 14.21 16.61
CA ALA A 16 5.36 13.78 17.02
C ALA A 16 5.06 14.07 18.51
N LYS A 17 6.09 14.11 19.38
CA LYS A 17 5.95 14.47 20.79
C LYS A 17 5.99 15.98 21.03
N ALA A 18 6.84 16.68 20.30
CA ALA A 18 7.08 18.11 20.49
C ALA A 18 6.00 18.98 19.82
N GLU A 19 5.60 18.62 18.61
CA GLU A 19 4.75 19.46 17.74
C GLU A 19 3.45 18.76 17.33
N GLY A 20 3.48 17.44 17.17
CA GLY A 20 2.30 16.66 16.79
C GLY A 20 1.71 17.13 15.46
N VAL A 21 0.42 17.49 15.47
CA VAL A 21 -0.32 17.87 14.26
C VAL A 21 0.20 19.17 13.63
N SER A 22 0.67 20.13 14.43
CA SER A 22 1.14 21.43 13.95
C SER A 22 2.25 21.32 12.92
N PHE A 23 3.13 20.31 13.04
CA PHE A 23 4.17 20.04 12.05
C PHE A 23 3.58 19.75 10.67
N LEU A 24 2.48 18.99 10.60
CA LEU A 24 1.82 18.71 9.31
C LEU A 24 1.19 19.97 8.74
N ASP A 25 0.53 20.76 9.57
CA ASP A 25 -0.04 22.04 9.15
C ASP A 25 1.02 22.94 8.54
N ASP A 26 2.15 23.10 9.21
CA ASP A 26 3.29 23.87 8.72
C ASP A 26 3.90 23.27 7.45
N PHE A 27 4.06 21.94 7.39
CA PHE A 27 4.57 21.22 6.21
C PHE A 27 3.80 21.60 4.93
N PHE A 28 2.48 21.74 5.01
CA PHE A 28 1.66 22.10 3.85
C PHE A 28 1.73 23.57 3.46
N LEU A 29 2.33 24.44 4.28
CA LEU A 29 2.55 25.85 3.94
C LEU A 29 3.81 26.05 3.07
N TYR A 30 4.72 25.09 3.05
CA TYR A 30 5.96 25.20 2.29
C TYR A 30 5.71 24.98 0.78
N PRO A 31 6.18 25.89 -0.10
CA PRO A 31 5.92 25.82 -1.53
C PRO A 31 6.71 24.70 -2.23
N SER A 32 7.79 24.22 -1.61
CA SER A 32 8.61 23.12 -2.11
C SER A 32 9.20 22.36 -0.95
N VAL A 33 9.17 21.02 -1.02
CA VAL A 33 9.73 20.11 -0.04
C VAL A 33 10.57 19.06 -0.76
N CYS A 34 11.65 18.60 -0.12
CA CYS A 34 12.47 17.52 -0.64
C CYS A 34 11.91 16.16 -0.24
N TYR A 35 12.43 15.10 -0.87
CA TYR A 35 12.01 13.72 -0.61
C TYR A 35 12.09 13.35 0.88
N GLU A 36 13.17 13.71 1.58
CA GLU A 36 13.32 13.36 2.99
C GLU A 36 12.30 14.07 3.90
N GLU A 37 11.87 15.29 3.57
CA GLU A 37 10.83 16.02 4.28
C GLU A 37 9.46 15.38 4.08
N VAL A 38 9.16 14.93 2.85
CA VAL A 38 7.94 14.14 2.56
C VAL A 38 7.92 12.86 3.38
N ILE A 39 9.02 12.10 3.38
CA ILE A 39 9.13 10.86 4.17
C ILE A 39 9.01 11.12 5.68
N LEU A 40 9.54 12.25 6.16
CA LEU A 40 9.41 12.67 7.55
C LEU A 40 7.94 12.96 7.90
N ALA A 41 7.23 13.71 7.07
CA ALA A 41 5.80 14.00 7.24
C ALA A 41 4.96 12.72 7.25
N TYR A 42 5.23 11.77 6.34
CA TYR A 42 4.55 10.47 6.32
C TYR A 42 4.78 9.69 7.61
N LYS A 43 6.02 9.65 8.11
CA LYS A 43 6.34 8.94 9.35
C LYS A 43 5.66 9.58 10.56
N LEU A 44 5.65 10.91 10.63
CA LEU A 44 4.97 11.64 11.69
C LEU A 44 3.46 11.40 11.63
N PHE A 45 2.84 11.44 10.45
CA PHE A 45 1.42 11.12 10.25
C PHE A 45 1.03 9.76 10.86
N GLY A 46 1.88 8.74 10.72
CA GLY A 46 1.64 7.42 11.31
C GLY A 46 1.87 7.31 12.82
N LEU A 47 2.38 8.36 13.46
CA LEU A 47 2.67 8.40 14.91
C LEU A 47 1.66 9.26 15.69
N ILE A 48 1.05 10.25 15.03
CA ILE A 48 0.06 11.13 15.65
C ILE A 48 -1.30 10.44 15.72
N LYS A 49 -2.02 10.68 16.82
CA LYS A 49 -3.40 10.19 16.99
C LYS A 49 -4.36 11.21 16.41
N LEU A 50 -5.19 10.75 15.50
CA LEU A 50 -6.22 11.54 14.84
C LEU A 50 -7.53 10.76 14.90
N ASP A 51 -8.65 11.48 14.96
CA ASP A 51 -9.93 10.86 14.66
C ASP A 51 -10.02 10.54 13.15
N ILE A 52 -11.06 9.84 12.74
CA ILE A 52 -11.20 9.44 11.33
C ILE A 52 -11.26 10.65 10.38
N GLN A 53 -11.91 11.74 10.77
CA GLN A 53 -12.03 12.93 9.91
C GLN A 53 -10.67 13.58 9.72
N GLY A 54 -9.92 13.82 10.80
CA GLY A 54 -8.57 14.36 10.74
C GLY A 54 -7.63 13.44 9.97
N ASN A 55 -7.67 12.14 10.24
CA ASN A 55 -6.79 11.17 9.59
C ASN A 55 -7.01 11.14 8.07
N THR A 56 -8.27 11.08 7.63
CA THR A 56 -8.62 11.07 6.21
C THR A 56 -8.32 12.40 5.51
N HIS A 57 -8.49 13.53 6.21
CA HIS A 57 -8.10 14.85 5.71
C HIS A 57 -6.59 14.92 5.43
N TYR A 58 -5.76 14.55 6.42
CA TYR A 58 -4.30 14.57 6.25
C TYR A 58 -3.82 13.56 5.22
N LEU A 59 -4.39 12.35 5.20
CA LEU A 59 -4.09 11.35 4.19
C LEU A 59 -4.31 11.91 2.77
N GLY A 60 -5.45 12.55 2.52
CA GLY A 60 -5.77 13.13 1.21
C GLY A 60 -4.74 14.18 0.76
N LYS A 61 -4.29 15.05 1.68
CA LYS A 61 -3.24 16.04 1.38
C LYS A 61 -1.88 15.39 1.14
N LEU A 62 -1.52 14.37 1.93
CA LEU A 62 -0.23 13.67 1.81
C LEU A 62 -0.12 12.87 0.52
N LEU A 63 -1.22 12.31 -0.01
CA LEU A 63 -1.20 11.57 -1.27
C LEU A 63 -0.68 12.40 -2.46
N ALA A 64 -0.87 13.73 -2.44
CA ALA A 64 -0.37 14.62 -3.48
C ALA A 64 1.17 14.64 -3.62
N TYR A 65 1.89 14.17 -2.59
CA TYR A 65 3.35 14.08 -2.58
C TYR A 65 3.87 12.71 -3.01
N ASN A 66 3.00 11.77 -3.39
CA ASN A 66 3.42 10.50 -3.97
C ASN A 66 3.82 10.68 -5.43
N ASP A 67 5.08 10.43 -5.71
CA ASP A 67 5.72 10.56 -7.03
C ASP A 67 6.50 9.29 -7.43
N SER A 68 6.64 8.33 -6.52
CA SER A 68 7.42 7.12 -6.70
C SER A 68 6.84 5.97 -5.89
N TRP A 69 7.26 4.74 -6.21
CA TRP A 69 6.87 3.57 -5.42
C TRP A 69 7.34 3.66 -3.97
N ALA A 70 8.47 4.34 -3.71
CA ALA A 70 9.06 4.44 -2.38
C ALA A 70 8.30 5.42 -1.48
N SER A 71 7.95 6.60 -1.99
CA SER A 71 7.11 7.57 -1.25
C SER A 71 5.72 6.98 -0.99
N ASN A 72 5.08 6.41 -2.02
CA ASN A 72 3.79 5.76 -1.90
C ASN A 72 3.76 4.66 -0.82
N ASP A 73 4.69 3.71 -0.89
CA ASP A 73 4.70 2.57 0.03
C ASP A 73 5.09 3.01 1.46
N CYS A 74 5.88 4.07 1.59
CA CYS A 74 6.16 4.69 2.89
C CYS A 74 4.88 5.26 3.51
N LEU A 75 4.09 6.04 2.76
CA LEU A 75 2.80 6.55 3.25
C LEU A 75 1.85 5.41 3.64
N CYS A 76 1.73 4.38 2.80
CA CYS A 76 0.94 3.19 3.14
C CYS A 76 1.41 2.50 4.43
N SER A 77 2.72 2.45 4.67
CA SER A 77 3.27 1.85 5.89
C SER A 77 2.97 2.65 7.15
N SER A 78 2.88 3.97 7.01
CA SER A 78 2.52 4.89 8.09
C SER A 78 1.01 4.94 8.34
N PHE A 79 0.19 4.67 7.32
CA PHE A 79 -1.27 4.65 7.44
C PHE A 79 -1.75 3.37 8.15
N THR A 80 -1.69 3.38 9.49
CA THR A 80 -1.91 2.20 10.35
C THR A 80 -3.32 2.07 10.91
N GLU A 81 -4.06 3.18 11.00
CA GLU A 81 -5.43 3.25 11.53
C GLU A 81 -6.43 2.22 10.94
N PRO A 82 -6.39 1.88 9.63
CA PRO A 82 -7.31 0.89 9.07
C PRO A 82 -7.25 -0.48 9.73
N LYS A 83 -6.14 -0.87 10.39
CA LYS A 83 -6.06 -2.17 11.08
C LYS A 83 -7.02 -2.30 12.26
N HIS A 84 -7.38 -1.17 12.85
CA HIS A 84 -8.26 -1.10 14.01
C HIS A 84 -9.70 -0.70 13.61
N ASN A 85 -9.85 -0.02 12.48
CA ASN A 85 -11.11 0.58 12.01
C ASN A 85 -11.43 0.19 10.55
N ARG A 86 -11.33 -1.11 10.23
CA ARG A 86 -11.46 -1.60 8.84
C ARG A 86 -12.76 -1.19 8.17
N LYS A 87 -13.88 -1.27 8.89
CA LYS A 87 -15.20 -0.97 8.34
C LYS A 87 -15.31 0.50 7.92
N GLU A 88 -14.76 1.39 8.73
CA GLU A 88 -14.85 2.83 8.52
C GLU A 88 -13.93 3.29 7.38
N TYR A 89 -12.73 2.70 7.24
CA TYR A 89 -11.78 3.06 6.18
C TYR A 89 -12.00 2.31 4.86
N TRP A 90 -12.76 1.22 4.86
CA TRP A 90 -13.06 0.42 3.66
C TRP A 90 -13.55 1.24 2.46
N PRO A 91 -14.63 2.06 2.58
CA PRO A 91 -15.15 2.80 1.43
C PRO A 91 -14.13 3.79 0.87
N LEU A 92 -13.38 4.47 1.74
CA LEU A 92 -12.35 5.42 1.33
C LEU A 92 -11.24 4.75 0.53
N ILE A 93 -10.67 3.67 1.07
CA ILE A 93 -9.53 2.99 0.43
C ILE A 93 -9.95 2.40 -0.91
N LYS A 94 -11.14 1.80 -0.99
CA LYS A 94 -11.68 1.30 -2.26
C LYS A 94 -11.84 2.40 -3.30
N GLY A 95 -12.34 3.58 -2.91
CA GLY A 95 -12.56 4.69 -3.85
C GLY A 95 -11.31 5.14 -4.59
N TYR A 96 -10.13 4.98 -4.00
CA TYR A 96 -8.87 5.30 -4.68
C TYR A 96 -8.49 4.33 -5.81
N LEU A 97 -9.11 3.14 -5.90
CA LEU A 97 -8.91 2.23 -7.05
C LEU A 97 -9.50 2.78 -8.35
N ASP A 98 -10.52 3.66 -8.26
CA ASP A 98 -11.19 4.27 -9.41
C ASP A 98 -10.51 5.59 -9.86
N SER A 99 -9.42 6.01 -9.21
CA SER A 99 -8.68 7.23 -9.55
C SER A 99 -7.98 7.09 -10.91
N SER A 100 -7.85 8.20 -11.64
CA SER A 100 -6.99 8.26 -12.84
C SER A 100 -5.51 8.42 -12.48
N ASN A 101 -5.18 8.76 -11.23
CA ASN A 101 -3.80 8.90 -10.78
C ASN A 101 -3.22 7.51 -10.43
N PRO A 102 -2.13 7.07 -11.09
CA PRO A 102 -1.55 5.76 -10.81
C PRO A 102 -1.02 5.60 -9.37
N TRP A 103 -0.67 6.70 -8.69
CA TRP A 103 -0.22 6.65 -7.31
C TRP A 103 -1.36 6.44 -6.33
N ASP A 104 -2.56 6.96 -6.60
CA ASP A 104 -3.74 6.67 -5.80
C ASP A 104 -4.16 5.20 -5.92
N ILE A 105 -4.15 4.66 -7.15
CA ILE A 105 -4.44 3.23 -7.39
C ILE A 105 -3.40 2.35 -6.67
N ARG A 106 -2.11 2.72 -6.75
CA ARG A 106 -1.05 2.00 -6.04
C ARG A 106 -1.25 2.09 -4.52
N PHE A 107 -1.54 3.27 -3.98
CA PHE A 107 -1.84 3.46 -2.57
C PHE A 107 -2.96 2.53 -2.12
N ALA A 108 -4.10 2.53 -2.83
CA ALA A 108 -5.23 1.67 -2.53
C ALA A 108 -4.84 0.18 -2.55
N THR A 109 -4.13 -0.24 -3.59
CA THR A 109 -3.66 -1.61 -3.75
C THR A 109 -2.81 -2.06 -2.57
N ILE A 110 -1.83 -1.24 -2.17
CA ILE A 110 -0.93 -1.55 -1.06
C ILE A 110 -1.67 -1.48 0.29
N ALA A 111 -2.56 -0.50 0.50
CA ALA A 111 -3.37 -0.38 1.70
C ALA A 111 -4.32 -1.59 1.89
N LEU A 112 -4.91 -2.10 0.81
CA LEU A 112 -5.73 -3.32 0.82
C LEU A 112 -4.88 -4.55 1.16
N MET A 113 -3.73 -4.70 0.50
CA MET A 113 -2.79 -5.79 0.78
C MET A 113 -2.33 -5.82 2.25
N THR A 114 -2.05 -4.66 2.85
CA THR A 114 -1.52 -4.59 4.21
C THR A 114 -2.58 -4.75 5.28
N ASN A 115 -3.80 -4.26 5.06
CA ASN A 115 -4.82 -4.16 6.12
C ASN A 115 -6.01 -5.11 5.95
N TYR A 116 -6.31 -5.58 4.74
CA TYR A 116 -7.57 -6.27 4.39
C TYR A 116 -7.42 -7.69 3.86
N LEU A 117 -6.20 -8.25 3.84
CA LEU A 117 -6.01 -9.70 3.61
C LEU A 117 -6.38 -10.53 4.86
N THR A 118 -7.64 -10.46 5.28
CA THR A 118 -8.26 -11.20 6.39
C THR A 118 -9.40 -12.09 5.91
N ASP A 119 -9.91 -13.00 6.75
CA ASP A 119 -10.94 -13.96 6.35
C ASP A 119 -12.23 -13.28 5.87
N GLU A 120 -12.58 -12.14 6.45
CA GLU A 120 -13.77 -11.34 6.12
C GLU A 120 -13.62 -10.61 4.77
N TYR A 121 -12.49 -9.95 4.53
CA TYR A 121 -12.37 -9.01 3.40
C TYR A 121 -11.70 -9.59 2.15
N THR A 122 -10.91 -10.65 2.29
CA THR A 122 -10.07 -11.13 1.16
C THR A 122 -10.84 -11.51 -0.10
N PRO A 123 -12.01 -12.17 -0.03
CA PRO A 123 -12.77 -12.47 -1.25
C PRO A 123 -13.09 -11.21 -2.05
N GLU A 124 -13.54 -10.13 -1.38
CA GLU A 124 -13.84 -8.86 -2.04
C GLU A 124 -12.56 -8.14 -2.49
N VAL A 125 -11.48 -8.15 -1.68
CA VAL A 125 -10.18 -7.56 -2.06
C VAL A 125 -9.66 -8.17 -3.36
N LEU A 126 -9.69 -9.50 -3.51
CA LEU A 126 -9.14 -10.16 -4.69
C LEU A 126 -9.92 -9.82 -5.96
N GLU A 127 -11.25 -9.74 -5.89
CA GLU A 127 -12.08 -9.33 -7.03
C GLU A 127 -11.87 -7.85 -7.38
N LEU A 128 -11.78 -6.96 -6.38
CA LEU A 128 -11.48 -5.54 -6.60
C LEU A 128 -10.13 -5.35 -7.30
N LEU A 129 -9.07 -6.00 -6.81
CA LEU A 129 -7.74 -5.88 -7.39
C LEU A 129 -7.63 -6.54 -8.78
N LYS A 130 -8.40 -7.61 -9.03
CA LYS A 130 -8.49 -8.22 -10.37
C LYS A 130 -9.15 -7.28 -11.38
N ALA A 131 -10.14 -6.50 -10.95
CA ALA A 131 -10.87 -5.59 -11.83
C ALA A 131 -10.03 -4.39 -12.29
N VAL A 132 -9.00 -3.99 -11.52
CA VAL A 132 -8.10 -2.87 -11.86
C VAL A 132 -7.43 -3.11 -13.21
N GLN A 133 -7.70 -2.23 -14.17
CA GLN A 133 -7.01 -2.18 -15.45
C GLN A 133 -6.07 -0.97 -15.48
N SER A 134 -4.77 -1.22 -15.63
CA SER A 134 -3.78 -0.15 -15.75
C SER A 134 -2.58 -0.60 -16.58
N GLU A 135 -2.10 0.27 -17.46
CA GLU A 135 -0.83 0.07 -18.17
C GLU A 135 0.37 0.57 -17.34
N HIS A 136 0.11 1.30 -16.24
CA HIS A 136 1.17 1.89 -15.43
C HIS A 136 1.99 0.81 -14.71
N TYR A 137 3.31 0.82 -14.96
CA TYR A 137 4.23 -0.20 -14.45
C TYR A 137 4.13 -0.41 -12.93
N TYR A 138 4.13 0.68 -12.15
CA TYR A 138 4.10 0.59 -10.69
C TYR A 138 2.72 0.19 -10.14
N VAL A 139 1.63 0.40 -10.88
CA VAL A 139 0.32 -0.15 -10.50
C VAL A 139 0.37 -1.67 -10.65
N ASN A 140 0.80 -2.16 -11.82
CA ASN A 140 0.92 -3.59 -12.11
C ASN A 140 1.88 -4.31 -11.13
N MET A 141 2.98 -3.67 -10.71
CA MET A 141 3.86 -4.22 -9.68
C MET A 141 3.21 -4.27 -8.29
N GLY A 142 2.37 -3.28 -7.95
CA GLY A 142 1.57 -3.27 -6.72
C GLY A 142 0.56 -4.41 -6.71
N LEU A 143 -0.21 -4.57 -7.78
CA LEU A 143 -1.19 -5.66 -7.95
C LEU A 143 -0.52 -7.03 -7.84
N ALA A 144 0.58 -7.23 -8.56
CA ALA A 144 1.33 -8.48 -8.51
C ALA A 144 1.84 -8.81 -7.10
N TRP A 145 2.27 -7.80 -6.35
CA TRP A 145 2.69 -7.98 -4.96
C TRP A 145 1.52 -8.27 -4.02
N ALA A 146 0.37 -7.65 -4.24
CA ALA A 146 -0.84 -7.92 -3.48
C ALA A 146 -1.30 -9.38 -3.65
N PHE A 147 -1.37 -9.90 -4.89
CA PHE A 147 -1.71 -11.30 -5.14
C PHE A 147 -0.68 -12.28 -4.56
N ALA A 148 0.62 -11.99 -4.70
CA ALA A 148 1.66 -12.84 -4.10
C ALA A 148 1.58 -12.86 -2.57
N THR A 149 1.27 -11.73 -1.95
CA THR A 149 1.05 -11.64 -0.50
C THR A 149 -0.24 -12.36 -0.08
N ALA A 150 -1.29 -12.33 -0.91
CA ALA A 150 -2.51 -13.08 -0.68
C ALA A 150 -2.27 -14.59 -0.76
N VAL A 151 -1.44 -15.10 -1.68
CA VAL A 151 -1.04 -16.52 -1.69
C VAL A 151 -0.35 -16.91 -0.38
N ALA A 152 0.55 -16.08 0.13
CA ALA A 152 1.25 -16.35 1.38
C ALA A 152 0.35 -16.30 2.63
N LYS A 153 -0.81 -15.62 2.59
CA LYS A 153 -1.72 -15.47 3.73
C LYS A 153 -2.99 -16.32 3.64
N GLN A 154 -3.51 -16.51 2.44
CA GLN A 154 -4.81 -17.12 2.13
C GLN A 154 -4.72 -17.90 0.83
N ARG A 155 -3.78 -18.85 0.82
CA ARG A 155 -3.41 -19.72 -0.30
C ARG A 155 -4.60 -20.14 -1.17
N ASP A 156 -5.57 -20.83 -0.58
CA ASP A 156 -6.67 -21.47 -1.32
C ASP A 156 -7.60 -20.46 -2.01
N ARG A 157 -7.69 -19.24 -1.48
CA ARG A 157 -8.46 -18.15 -2.07
C ARG A 157 -7.69 -17.43 -3.18
N ALA A 158 -6.36 -17.36 -3.09
CA ALA A 158 -5.53 -16.55 -3.98
C ALA A 158 -4.96 -17.33 -5.18
N ILE A 159 -4.63 -18.62 -5.04
CA ILE A 159 -4.12 -19.46 -6.14
C ILE A 159 -5.02 -19.44 -7.38
N PRO A 160 -6.38 -19.50 -7.27
CA PRO A 160 -7.25 -19.48 -8.43
C PRO A 160 -7.02 -18.30 -9.38
N TYR A 161 -6.61 -17.14 -8.85
CA TYR A 161 -6.34 -15.93 -9.64
C TYR A 161 -5.06 -16.03 -10.48
N LEU A 162 -4.16 -16.96 -10.15
CA LEU A 162 -2.92 -17.15 -10.90
C LEU A 162 -3.09 -18.08 -12.11
N HIS A 163 -4.26 -18.71 -12.29
CA HIS A 163 -4.58 -19.42 -13.52
C HIS A 163 -4.64 -18.48 -14.72
N LYS A 164 -4.29 -19.03 -15.89
CA LYS A 164 -4.26 -18.27 -17.14
C LYS A 164 -5.66 -17.74 -17.48
N GLY A 165 -5.73 -16.47 -17.87
CA GLY A 165 -6.98 -15.81 -18.27
C GLY A 165 -7.79 -15.21 -17.12
N VAL A 166 -7.37 -15.36 -15.85
CA VAL A 166 -8.08 -14.75 -14.71
C VAL A 166 -7.60 -13.33 -14.42
N LEU A 167 -6.28 -13.14 -14.32
CA LEU A 167 -5.65 -11.82 -14.18
C LEU A 167 -5.06 -11.35 -15.52
N ASN A 168 -4.86 -10.03 -15.62
CA ASN A 168 -3.98 -9.45 -16.64
C ASN A 168 -2.64 -10.21 -16.65
N GLU A 169 -2.16 -10.56 -17.84
CA GLU A 169 -1.02 -11.44 -18.02
C GLU A 169 0.28 -10.90 -17.40
N VAL A 170 0.48 -9.58 -17.41
CA VAL A 170 1.64 -8.92 -16.80
C VAL A 170 1.58 -9.08 -15.28
N VAL A 171 0.42 -8.82 -14.68
CA VAL A 171 0.19 -8.98 -13.24
C VAL A 171 0.34 -10.43 -12.83
N ARG A 172 -0.28 -11.36 -13.56
CA ARG A 172 -0.22 -12.81 -13.31
C ARG A 172 1.21 -13.34 -13.26
N LYS A 173 1.98 -13.10 -14.32
CA LYS A 173 3.39 -13.55 -14.42
C LYS A 173 4.25 -12.97 -13.30
N ARG A 174 4.06 -11.69 -12.98
CA ARG A 174 4.81 -11.01 -11.92
C ARG A 174 4.40 -11.50 -10.53
N ALA A 175 3.13 -11.81 -10.30
CA ALA A 175 2.66 -12.41 -9.05
C ALA A 175 3.27 -13.81 -8.85
N ILE A 176 3.24 -14.66 -9.88
CA ILE A 176 3.89 -15.99 -9.85
C ILE A 176 5.39 -15.85 -9.54
N GLN A 177 6.09 -14.94 -10.22
CA GLN A 177 7.51 -14.71 -9.97
C GLN A 177 7.77 -14.26 -8.52
N LYS A 178 6.95 -13.34 -7.99
CA LYS A 178 7.04 -12.89 -6.59
C LYS A 178 6.74 -13.99 -5.58
N CYS A 179 5.82 -14.92 -5.89
CA CYS A 179 5.59 -16.10 -5.05
C CYS A 179 6.82 -17.01 -5.03
N ILE A 180 7.43 -17.27 -6.20
CA ILE A 180 8.63 -18.12 -6.32
C ILE A 180 9.81 -17.54 -5.53
N GLU A 181 9.98 -16.22 -5.54
CA GLU A 181 11.04 -15.51 -4.82
C GLU A 181 10.75 -15.34 -3.32
N SER A 182 9.53 -15.63 -2.86
CA SER A 182 9.15 -15.39 -1.47
C SER A 182 9.49 -16.56 -0.55
N PHE A 183 10.15 -16.26 0.57
CA PHE A 183 10.31 -17.21 1.68
C PHE A 183 9.00 -17.52 2.41
N ARG A 184 7.94 -16.74 2.18
CA ARG A 184 6.62 -16.94 2.82
C ARG A 184 5.71 -17.92 2.08
N VAL A 185 6.13 -18.39 0.91
CA VAL A 185 5.40 -19.37 0.09
C VAL A 185 6.11 -20.72 0.19
N SER A 186 5.33 -21.79 0.38
CA SER A 186 5.85 -23.15 0.53
C SER A 186 6.53 -23.64 -0.75
N ASP A 187 7.48 -24.57 -0.65
CA ASP A 187 8.15 -25.11 -1.83
C ASP A 187 7.22 -25.96 -2.71
N GLU A 188 6.19 -26.58 -2.11
CA GLU A 188 5.10 -27.24 -2.82
C GLU A 188 4.35 -26.23 -3.70
N ASP A 189 3.95 -25.09 -3.14
CA ASP A 189 3.25 -24.04 -3.89
C ASP A 189 4.13 -23.41 -4.95
N LYS A 190 5.43 -23.21 -4.69
CA LYS A 190 6.35 -22.75 -5.73
C LYS A 190 6.45 -23.75 -6.88
N THR A 191 6.43 -25.05 -6.58
CA THR A 191 6.46 -26.10 -7.60
C THR A 191 5.19 -26.07 -8.44
N LEU A 192 4.02 -25.96 -7.81
CA LEU A 192 2.75 -25.75 -8.49
C LEU A 192 2.77 -24.50 -9.38
N LEU A 193 3.18 -23.35 -8.84
CA LEU A 193 3.16 -22.08 -9.57
C LEU A 193 4.12 -22.04 -10.75
N ARG A 194 5.22 -22.81 -10.72
CA ARG A 194 6.11 -22.97 -11.88
C ARG A 194 5.41 -23.66 -13.06
N THR A 195 4.46 -24.56 -12.82
CA THR A 195 3.69 -25.21 -13.89
C THR A 195 2.63 -24.28 -14.50
N MET A 196 2.23 -23.23 -13.77
CA MET A 196 1.20 -22.26 -14.18
C MET A 196 1.75 -21.05 -14.96
N ARG A 197 3.09 -20.94 -15.08
CA ARG A 197 3.79 -19.79 -15.66
C ARG A 197 3.47 -19.57 -17.14
#